data_AF-B9XKC7-F1
#
_entry.id   AF-B9XKC7-F1
#
_cell.length_a   1.000
_cell.length_b   1.000
_cell.length_c   1.000
_cell.angle_alpha   90.00
_cell.angle_beta   90.00
_cell.angle_gamma   90.00
#
_symmetry.space_group_name_H-M   'P 1'
#
loop_
_entity.id
_entity.type
_entity.pdbx_description
1 polymer ?
#
loop_
_entity_poly.entity_id
_entity_poly.type
_entity_poly.pdbx_seq_one_letter_code
_entity_poly.pdbx_strand_id
1 'polypeptide(L)'
;MNLFSKSQNDGKKPDALSHDLPYDLRVQIMQIWEKGFGEDVSYHPGPGMAYRKIYQILCEEHKLLELPQVSQHELPLRGVIAEYFFNLRDVSMALDVVQVVFNVMENMMYRTFTPWGDNAFSLARFRPADIIEELNRRFNENNVGYQYVRGQIVTIPNGPPPLPLAERLVAGEPARNIRKIQKIIGGAAVVAIHDPYIDTASLLLMTTLADMGTTFSPSLRILGTIKRLSKTTEKQSFLTFLADINTERQASWEVRICPASIKPHRRFLVLHDGSIVTCGMSLNHIDKDEVLDHEPTGSENARHDSQLFEQQWSIATLV
;
A
#
# COMPACT_ATOMS: atom_id res chain seq x y z
N MET A 1 -4.04 14.85 10.30
CA MET A 1 -4.21 16.32 10.38
C MET A 1 -3.01 16.95 9.70
N ASN A 2 -3.19 17.66 8.59
CA ASN A 2 -2.08 18.35 7.90
C ASN A 2 -1.81 19.68 8.59
N LEU A 3 -0.59 19.85 9.08
CA LEU A 3 -0.15 21.09 9.71
C LEU A 3 0.21 22.11 8.63
N PHE A 4 -0.22 23.36 8.84
CA PHE A 4 -0.01 24.49 7.93
C PHE A 4 1.47 24.75 7.57
N SER A 5 2.40 24.38 8.45
CA SER A 5 3.85 24.48 8.21
C SER A 5 4.37 23.52 7.14
N LYS A 6 3.70 22.38 6.91
CA LYS A 6 4.08 21.45 5.82
C LYS A 6 3.73 22.03 4.45
N SER A 7 2.60 22.74 4.34
CA SER A 7 2.10 23.31 3.08
C SER A 7 2.93 24.48 2.53
N GLN A 8 3.85 25.05 3.32
CA GLN A 8 4.73 26.14 2.87
C GLN A 8 6.01 25.63 2.17
N ASN A 9 6.36 24.35 2.29
CA ASN A 9 7.58 23.77 1.73
C ASN A 9 7.39 23.03 0.38
N ASP A 10 6.15 22.82 -0.08
CA ASP A 10 5.83 22.08 -1.30
C ASP A 10 6.29 22.76 -2.62
N GLY A 11 6.88 23.96 -2.54
CA GLY A 11 7.31 24.76 -3.70
C GLY A 11 8.82 24.81 -3.98
N LYS A 12 9.68 24.22 -3.13
CA LYS A 12 11.13 24.20 -3.37
C LYS A 12 11.53 22.89 -4.05
N LYS A 13 12.14 23.00 -5.23
CA LYS A 13 12.88 21.89 -5.86
C LYS A 13 13.77 21.23 -4.80
N PRO A 14 13.80 19.89 -4.66
CA PRO A 14 14.71 19.26 -3.72
C PRO A 14 16.15 19.57 -4.14
N ASP A 15 16.91 20.15 -3.23
CA ASP A 15 18.37 20.13 -3.25
C ASP A 15 18.85 18.66 -3.26
N ALA A 16 20.13 18.46 -3.63
CA ALA A 16 20.77 17.14 -3.62
C ALA A 16 20.45 16.35 -2.35
N LEU A 17 20.26 15.04 -2.49
CA LEU A 17 19.88 14.16 -1.39
C LEU A 17 20.87 14.24 -0.23
N SER A 18 20.32 14.30 0.98
CA SER A 18 21.11 14.24 2.18
C SER A 18 21.43 12.79 2.53
N HIS A 19 22.68 12.54 2.94
CA HIS A 19 23.11 11.29 3.57
C HIS A 19 23.33 11.47 5.08
N ASP A 20 22.55 12.37 5.67
CA ASP A 20 22.45 12.56 7.11
C ASP A 20 21.06 12.11 7.59
N LEU A 21 20.91 11.92 8.90
CA LEU A 21 19.65 11.65 9.59
C LEU A 21 19.30 12.87 10.46
N PRO A 22 18.56 13.87 9.93
CA PRO A 22 18.15 15.05 10.67
C PRO A 22 17.43 14.69 11.96
N TYR A 23 17.61 15.51 13.00
CA TYR A 23 17.00 15.26 14.31
C TYR A 23 15.48 15.07 14.24
N ASP A 24 14.78 15.91 13.46
CA ASP A 24 13.33 15.81 13.27
C ASP A 24 12.90 14.48 12.65
N LEU A 25 13.70 13.96 11.71
CA LEU A 25 13.46 12.64 11.12
C LEU A 25 13.69 11.54 12.17
N ARG A 26 14.74 11.65 13.01
CA ARG A 26 14.96 10.68 14.11
C ARG A 26 13.77 10.63 15.06
N VAL A 27 13.19 11.78 15.41
CA VAL A 27 11.98 11.85 16.24
C VAL A 27 10.81 11.13 15.56
N GLN A 28 10.61 11.35 14.26
CA GLN A 28 9.55 10.68 13.49
C GLN A 28 9.76 9.17 13.43
N ILE A 29 10.98 8.70 13.18
CA ILE A 29 11.32 7.27 13.13
C ILE A 29 11.02 6.61 14.49
N MET A 30 11.36 7.29 15.59
CA MET A 30 11.06 6.80 16.93
C MET A 30 9.56 6.62 17.16
N GLN A 31 8.77 7.63 16.80
CA GLN A 31 7.30 7.56 16.89
C GLN A 31 6.72 6.44 16.01
N ILE A 32 7.33 6.18 14.85
CA ILE A 32 6.90 5.12 13.94
C ILE A 32 7.12 3.74 14.56
N TRP A 33 8.30 3.47 15.13
CA TRP A 33 8.52 2.16 15.73
C TRP A 33 7.70 1.94 17.01
N GLU A 34 7.45 3.01 17.79
CA GLU A 34 6.59 2.93 18.98
C GLU A 34 5.16 2.59 18.58
N LYS A 35 4.67 3.25 17.53
CA LYS A 35 3.37 2.96 16.93
C LYS A 35 3.29 1.52 16.40
N GLY A 36 4.38 0.99 15.85
CA GLY A 36 4.45 -0.36 15.29
C GLY A 36 4.39 -1.46 16.36
N PHE A 37 5.24 -1.38 17.39
CA PHE A 37 5.25 -2.39 18.46
C PHE A 37 4.03 -2.27 19.38
N GLY A 38 3.49 -1.07 19.58
CA GLY A 38 2.37 -0.83 20.48
C GLY A 38 2.80 -0.68 21.95
N GLU A 39 1.81 -0.57 22.83
CA GLU A 39 2.03 -0.32 24.26
C GLU A 39 2.61 -1.54 24.98
N ASP A 40 3.62 -1.29 25.82
CA ASP A 40 4.24 -2.29 26.68
C ASP A 40 3.38 -2.46 27.94
N VAL A 41 2.42 -3.40 27.87
CA VAL A 41 1.49 -3.71 28.97
C VAL A 41 1.80 -5.07 29.57
N SER A 42 1.63 -5.22 30.89
CA SER A 42 2.10 -6.35 31.69
C SER A 42 1.64 -7.74 31.22
N TYR A 43 0.51 -7.82 30.51
CA TYR A 43 -0.07 -9.07 30.01
C TYR A 43 0.22 -9.34 28.52
N HIS A 44 0.97 -8.46 27.84
CA HIS A 44 1.37 -8.62 26.44
C HIS A 44 2.89 -8.42 26.30
N PRO A 45 3.70 -9.48 26.45
CA PRO A 45 5.15 -9.36 26.53
C PRO A 45 5.83 -9.04 25.18
N GLY A 46 5.09 -8.99 24.07
CA GLY A 46 5.64 -8.81 22.71
C GLY A 46 6.56 -7.60 22.57
N PRO A 47 6.12 -6.37 22.91
CA PRO A 47 6.95 -5.18 22.85
C PRO A 47 8.21 -5.30 23.72
N GLY A 48 8.08 -5.73 24.98
CA GLY A 48 9.23 -5.94 25.86
C GLY A 48 10.24 -6.97 25.33
N MET A 49 9.75 -8.06 24.73
CA MET A 49 10.60 -9.06 24.07
C MET A 49 11.32 -8.49 22.84
N ALA A 50 10.63 -7.69 22.02
CA ALA A 50 11.22 -7.04 20.87
C ALA A 50 12.33 -6.07 21.30
N TYR A 51 12.06 -5.18 22.26
CA TYR A 51 13.07 -4.23 22.75
C TYR A 51 14.28 -4.93 23.39
N ARG A 52 14.09 -6.04 24.11
CA ARG A 52 15.20 -6.85 24.63
C ARG A 52 16.06 -7.42 23.51
N LYS A 53 15.43 -7.95 22.46
CA LYS A 53 16.13 -8.50 21.30
C LYS A 53 16.89 -7.40 20.53
N ILE A 54 16.26 -6.25 20.32
CA ILE A 54 16.89 -5.07 19.68
C ILE A 54 18.12 -4.64 20.49
N TYR A 55 17.99 -4.49 21.81
CA TYR A 55 19.08 -4.11 22.70
C TYR A 55 20.27 -5.07 22.57
N GLN A 56 20.01 -6.39 22.61
CA GLN A 56 21.05 -7.42 22.48
C GLN A 56 21.78 -7.32 21.14
N ILE A 57 21.04 -7.24 20.03
CA ILE A 57 21.62 -7.12 18.69
C ILE A 57 22.51 -5.87 18.61
N LEU A 58 22.04 -4.72 19.10
CA LEU A 58 22.81 -3.47 19.04
C LEU A 58 24.08 -3.54 19.90
N CYS A 59 24.02 -4.12 21.09
CA CYS A 59 25.21 -4.34 21.91
C CYS A 59 26.22 -5.26 21.20
N GLU A 60 25.76 -6.36 20.59
CA GLU A 60 26.62 -7.30 19.88
C GLU A 60 27.27 -6.68 18.65
N GLU A 61 26.47 -6.07 17.76
CA GLU A 61 26.95 -5.48 16.51
C GLU A 61 27.86 -4.27 16.74
N HIS A 62 27.52 -3.43 17.71
CA HIS A 62 28.34 -2.26 18.07
C HIS A 62 29.47 -2.59 19.05
N LYS A 63 29.61 -3.85 19.46
CA LYS A 63 30.63 -4.36 20.39
C LYS A 63 30.64 -3.63 21.74
N LEU A 64 29.45 -3.39 22.26
CA LEU A 64 29.21 -2.72 23.54
C LEU A 64 28.77 -3.75 24.58
N LEU A 65 29.20 -3.57 25.83
CA LEU A 65 28.68 -4.35 26.94
C LEU A 65 27.21 -3.95 27.21
N GLU A 66 26.95 -2.64 27.17
CA GLU A 66 25.65 -2.02 27.37
C GLU A 66 25.54 -0.77 26.49
N LEU A 67 24.31 -0.40 26.10
CA LEU A 67 24.10 0.84 25.34
C LEU A 67 24.34 2.06 26.24
N PRO A 68 25.20 3.02 25.82
CA PRO A 68 25.44 4.25 26.56
C PRO A 68 24.16 5.02 26.85
N GLN A 69 23.98 5.39 28.12
CA GLN A 69 22.89 6.25 28.58
C GLN A 69 23.45 7.61 28.98
N VAL A 70 22.71 8.67 28.63
CA VAL A 70 23.04 10.04 29.02
C VAL A 70 22.17 10.46 30.21
N SER A 71 20.97 9.91 30.30
CA SER A 71 20.05 10.14 31.40
C SER A 71 20.58 9.57 32.71
N GLN A 72 20.42 10.34 33.78
CA GLN A 72 20.75 9.91 35.16
C GLN A 72 19.64 9.06 35.80
N HIS A 73 18.50 8.92 35.12
CA HIS A 73 17.35 8.16 35.60
C HIS A 73 17.31 6.78 34.94
N GLU A 74 16.82 5.78 35.67
CA GLU A 74 16.61 4.45 35.13
C GLU A 74 15.51 4.47 34.06
N LEU A 75 15.89 4.18 32.81
CA LEU A 75 14.98 4.12 31.68
C LEU A 75 14.56 2.68 31.39
N PRO A 76 13.31 2.43 30.96
CA PRO A 76 12.96 1.14 30.37
C PRO A 76 13.78 0.91 29.09
N LEU A 77 13.96 -0.34 28.67
CA LEU A 77 14.77 -0.68 27.48
C LEU A 77 14.40 0.12 26.23
N ARG A 78 13.10 0.38 26.01
CA ARG A 78 12.64 1.25 24.92
C ARG A 78 13.26 2.65 24.98
N GLY A 79 13.35 3.23 26.18
CA GLY A 79 13.91 4.56 26.43
C GLY A 79 15.42 4.57 26.28
N VAL A 80 16.09 3.50 26.73
CA VAL A 80 17.54 3.32 26.54
C VAL A 80 17.90 3.27 25.04
N ILE A 81 17.16 2.49 24.25
CA ILE A 81 17.39 2.40 22.79
C ILE A 81 17.11 3.74 22.11
N ALA A 82 16.02 4.41 22.49
CA ALA A 82 15.68 5.73 21.94
C ALA A 82 16.74 6.78 22.27
N GLU A 83 17.18 6.84 23.53
CA GLU A 83 18.24 7.75 23.97
C GLU A 83 19.55 7.47 23.23
N TYR A 84 19.93 6.21 23.11
CA TYR A 84 21.10 5.80 22.34
C TYR A 84 21.00 6.31 20.89
N PHE A 85 19.89 6.07 20.21
CA PHE A 85 19.64 6.53 18.84
C PHE A 85 19.73 8.05 18.66
N PHE A 86 19.16 8.83 19.60
CA PHE A 86 19.21 10.29 19.52
C PHE A 86 20.62 10.87 19.72
N ASN A 87 21.47 10.17 20.48
CA ASN A 87 22.82 10.65 20.81
C ASN A 87 23.92 10.16 19.85
N LEU A 88 23.59 9.29 18.89
CA LEU A 88 24.53 8.81 17.88
C LEU A 88 24.91 9.93 16.89
N ARG A 89 26.20 10.30 16.90
CA ARG A 89 26.78 11.24 15.92
C ARG A 89 27.13 10.58 14.58
N ASP A 90 27.43 9.28 14.62
CA ASP A 90 27.70 8.50 13.42
C ASP A 90 26.37 8.10 12.77
N VAL A 91 26.17 8.53 11.52
CA VAL A 91 24.95 8.25 10.74
C VAL A 91 24.83 6.77 10.44
N SER A 92 25.93 6.07 10.15
CA SER A 92 25.90 4.63 9.87
C SER A 92 25.41 3.85 11.10
N MET A 93 25.94 4.16 12.28
CA MET A 93 25.46 3.54 13.53
C MET A 93 23.99 3.89 13.82
N ALA A 94 23.56 5.12 13.49
CA ALA A 94 22.16 5.49 13.65
C ALA A 94 21.25 4.70 12.69
N LEU A 95 21.69 4.48 11.45
CA LEU A 95 20.97 3.63 10.48
C LEU A 95 20.95 2.17 10.89
N ASP A 96 22.01 1.66 11.55
CA ASP A 96 22.01 0.31 12.12
C ASP A 96 20.90 0.14 13.16
N VAL A 97 20.70 1.14 14.03
CA VAL A 97 19.56 1.14 14.97
C VAL A 97 18.23 1.05 14.23
N VAL A 98 18.03 1.88 13.20
CA VAL A 98 16.80 1.83 12.38
C VAL A 98 16.65 0.45 11.74
N GLN A 99 17.69 -0.09 11.11
CA GLN A 99 17.65 -1.39 10.47
C GLN A 99 17.26 -2.50 11.45
N VAL A 100 17.92 -2.58 12.60
CA VAL A 100 17.67 -3.60 13.62
C VAL A 100 16.24 -3.51 14.15
N VAL A 101 15.76 -2.31 14.45
CA VAL A 101 14.40 -2.09 14.96
C VAL A 101 13.34 -2.61 13.98
N PHE A 102 13.42 -2.20 12.72
CA PHE A 102 12.41 -2.57 11.71
C PHE A 102 12.57 -4.03 11.26
N ASN A 103 13.79 -4.57 11.26
CA ASN A 103 14.02 -6.00 11.01
C ASN A 103 13.42 -6.88 12.11
N VAL A 104 13.58 -6.50 13.37
CA VAL A 104 12.96 -7.20 14.50
C VAL A 104 11.43 -7.12 14.39
N MET A 105 10.88 -5.96 14.02
CA MET A 105 9.45 -5.79 13.77
C MET A 105 8.94 -6.71 12.67
N GLU A 106 9.59 -6.68 11.50
CA GLU A 106 9.26 -7.51 10.34
C GLU A 106 9.40 -9.01 10.61
N ASN A 107 10.27 -9.43 11.54
CA ASN A 107 10.44 -10.85 11.84
C ASN A 107 9.54 -11.35 12.98
N MET A 108 9.32 -10.55 14.02
CA MET A 108 8.59 -10.98 15.21
C MET A 108 7.08 -10.83 15.07
N MET A 109 6.60 -9.79 14.38
CA MET A 109 5.16 -9.54 14.27
C MET A 109 4.44 -10.53 13.32
N TYR A 110 5.17 -11.24 12.45
CA TYR A 110 4.62 -12.34 11.65
C TYR A 110 4.75 -13.71 12.33
N ARG A 111 5.53 -13.82 13.43
CA ARG A 111 5.96 -15.10 14.00
C ARG A 111 5.98 -15.09 15.52
N THR A 112 4.83 -14.98 16.17
CA THR A 112 4.77 -15.30 17.61
C THR A 112 3.41 -15.83 18.00
N PHE A 113 3.26 -17.15 18.02
CA PHE A 113 2.39 -17.80 18.99
C PHE A 113 3.21 -17.94 20.27
N THR A 114 2.71 -17.40 21.38
CA THR A 114 3.26 -17.70 22.71
C THR A 114 3.04 -19.19 23.04
N PRO A 115 3.74 -19.76 24.03
CA PRO A 115 3.51 -21.14 24.49
C PRO A 115 2.05 -21.42 24.90
N TRP A 116 1.27 -20.38 25.16
CA TRP A 116 -0.15 -20.43 25.53
C TRP A 116 -1.11 -20.20 24.35
N GLY A 117 -0.60 -20.06 23.13
CA GLY A 117 -1.40 -19.92 21.91
C GLY A 117 -1.84 -18.49 21.57
N ASP A 118 -1.48 -17.49 22.40
CA ASP A 118 -1.79 -16.09 22.13
C ASP A 118 -0.74 -15.43 21.24
N ASN A 119 -1.17 -14.56 20.33
CA ASN A 119 -0.26 -13.73 19.54
C ASN A 119 0.38 -12.65 20.43
N ALA A 120 1.70 -12.69 20.58
CA ALA A 120 2.43 -11.75 21.45
C ALA A 120 2.29 -10.28 21.03
N PHE A 121 1.91 -10.02 19.78
CA PHE A 121 1.64 -8.69 19.21
C PHE A 121 0.16 -8.49 18.86
N SER A 122 -0.77 -9.19 19.53
CA SER A 122 -2.21 -9.06 19.28
C SER A 122 -2.77 -7.64 19.48
N LEU A 123 -2.09 -6.80 20.26
CA LEU A 123 -2.44 -5.39 20.47
C LEU A 123 -1.79 -4.42 19.46
N ALA A 124 -0.91 -4.89 18.59
CA ALA A 124 -0.32 -4.04 17.56
C ALA A 124 -1.41 -3.59 16.58
N ARG A 125 -1.57 -2.27 16.45
CA ARG A 125 -2.64 -1.66 15.66
C ARG A 125 -2.34 -1.63 14.16
N PHE A 126 -1.08 -1.79 13.78
CA PHE A 126 -0.58 -1.62 12.42
C PHE A 126 0.20 -2.84 12.00
N ARG A 127 0.13 -3.18 10.71
CA ARG A 127 0.94 -4.28 10.17
C ARG A 127 2.38 -3.79 9.98
N PRO A 128 3.38 -4.69 10.05
CA PRO A 128 4.77 -4.31 9.79
C PRO A 128 4.96 -3.65 8.42
N ALA A 129 4.26 -4.13 7.39
CA ALA A 129 4.27 -3.54 6.06
C ALA A 129 3.86 -2.05 6.07
N ASP A 130 2.75 -1.71 6.74
CA ASP A 130 2.25 -0.33 6.85
C ASP A 130 3.26 0.58 7.58
N ILE A 131 3.96 0.02 8.58
CA ILE A 131 4.97 0.74 9.37
C ILE A 131 6.26 0.96 8.58
N ILE A 132 6.69 -0.04 7.80
CA ILE A 132 7.84 0.06 6.89
C ILE A 132 7.55 1.05 5.76
N GLU A 133 6.33 1.04 5.21
CA GLU A 133 5.91 2.02 4.21
C GLU A 133 5.97 3.45 4.78
N GLU A 134 5.47 3.66 6.00
CA GLU A 134 5.56 4.95 6.69
C GLU A 134 7.02 5.38 6.92
N LEU A 135 7.92 4.47 7.31
CA LEU A 135 9.36 4.77 7.42
C LEU A 135 9.94 5.27 6.09
N ASN A 136 9.72 4.52 5.01
CA ASN A 136 10.21 4.87 3.68
C ASN A 136 9.63 6.19 3.19
N ARG A 137 8.35 6.45 3.50
CA ARG A 137 7.70 7.72 3.24
C ARG A 137 8.39 8.87 3.99
N ARG A 138 8.82 8.68 5.23
CA ARG A 138 9.58 9.71 5.98
C ARG A 138 10.96 9.96 5.44
N PHE A 139 11.65 8.92 4.97
CA PHE A 139 12.92 9.12 4.28
C PHE A 139 12.76 10.01 3.06
N ASN A 140 11.74 9.75 2.25
CA ASN A 140 11.44 10.56 1.07
C ASN A 140 11.02 12.00 1.43
N GLU A 141 10.11 12.19 2.40
CA GLU A 141 9.67 13.53 2.84
C GLU A 141 10.82 14.41 3.35
N ASN A 142 11.88 13.80 3.90
CA ASN A 142 13.04 14.51 4.42
C ASN A 142 14.20 14.57 3.41
N ASN A 143 13.99 14.13 2.16
CA ASN A 143 15.01 14.09 1.10
C ASN A 143 16.30 13.36 1.53
N VAL A 144 16.19 12.27 2.29
CA VAL A 144 17.34 11.45 2.66
C VAL A 144 17.50 10.26 1.71
N GLY A 145 18.74 9.95 1.34
CA GLY A 145 19.10 8.91 0.39
C GLY A 145 19.09 7.49 0.96
N TYR A 146 18.06 7.13 1.74
CA TYR A 146 17.93 5.81 2.37
C TYR A 146 16.55 5.20 2.12
N GLN A 147 16.51 3.87 2.01
CA GLN A 147 15.27 3.09 1.92
C GLN A 147 15.43 1.79 2.69
N TYR A 148 14.39 1.38 3.41
CA TYR A 148 14.30 0.06 4.02
C TYR A 148 13.65 -0.93 3.04
N VAL A 149 14.37 -2.00 2.72
CA VAL A 149 13.93 -3.07 1.79
C VAL A 149 14.33 -4.42 2.38
N ARG A 150 13.34 -5.28 2.69
CA ARG A 150 13.52 -6.69 3.09
C ARG A 150 14.59 -6.89 4.18
N GLY A 151 14.42 -6.26 5.33
CA GLY A 151 15.36 -6.43 6.43
C GLY A 151 16.57 -5.49 6.42
N GLN A 152 16.78 -4.68 5.37
CA GLN A 152 18.01 -3.90 5.19
C GLN A 152 17.74 -2.44 4.80
N ILE A 153 18.58 -1.54 5.30
CA ILE A 153 18.69 -0.17 4.81
C ILE A 153 19.64 -0.18 3.62
N VAL A 154 19.15 0.30 2.47
CA VAL A 154 19.95 0.50 1.27
C VAL A 154 20.17 1.98 1.02
N THR A 155 21.39 2.33 0.58
CA THR A 155 21.68 3.66 0.06
C THR A 155 21.26 3.71 -1.40
N ILE A 156 20.58 4.78 -1.77
CA ILE A 156 20.04 4.98 -3.11
C ILE A 156 20.73 6.18 -3.77
N PRO A 157 21.50 5.97 -4.85
CA PRO A 157 22.33 7.02 -5.46
C PRO A 157 21.51 8.19 -6.06
N ASN A 158 20.23 7.97 -6.36
CA ASN A 158 19.31 8.97 -6.93
C ASN A 158 18.08 9.22 -6.05
N GLY A 159 18.12 8.85 -4.77
CA GLY A 159 16.97 8.98 -3.86
C GLY A 159 16.10 7.73 -3.97
N PRO A 160 15.19 7.47 -3.01
CA PRO A 160 14.21 6.43 -3.24
C PRO A 160 13.55 6.78 -4.56
N PRO A 161 13.30 5.82 -5.48
CA PRO A 161 12.34 6.11 -6.54
C PRO A 161 11.13 6.70 -5.81
N PRO A 162 10.67 7.92 -6.19
CA PRO A 162 9.56 8.52 -5.49
C PRO A 162 8.49 7.44 -5.45
N LEU A 163 8.01 7.09 -4.25
CA LEU A 163 6.82 6.27 -4.13
C LEU A 163 5.84 6.91 -5.12
N PRO A 164 5.34 6.18 -6.14
CA PRO A 164 4.43 6.78 -7.08
C PRO A 164 3.32 7.37 -6.21
N LEU A 165 3.28 8.71 -6.13
CA LEU A 165 2.21 9.40 -5.43
C LEU A 165 0.96 8.85 -6.07
N ALA A 166 0.15 8.14 -5.28
CA ALA A 166 -1.02 7.47 -5.79
C ALA A 166 -1.76 8.47 -6.70
N GLU A 167 -1.85 8.13 -7.98
CA GLU A 167 -2.15 9.10 -9.04
C GLU A 167 -3.57 9.59 -8.78
N ARG A 168 -3.68 10.86 -8.34
CA ARG A 168 -4.96 11.37 -7.88
C ARG A 168 -5.77 11.90 -9.05
N LEU A 169 -7.00 11.46 -9.14
CA LEU A 169 -7.98 11.94 -10.10
C LEU A 169 -8.51 13.30 -9.66
N VAL A 170 -8.96 14.09 -10.62
CA VAL A 170 -9.42 15.45 -10.36
C VAL A 170 -10.92 15.53 -10.61
N ALA A 171 -11.67 16.00 -9.62
CA ALA A 171 -13.11 16.16 -9.74
C ALA A 171 -13.45 17.08 -10.92
N GLY A 172 -14.42 16.69 -11.74
CA GLY A 172 -14.86 17.45 -12.91
C GLY A 172 -13.91 17.42 -14.12
N GLU A 173 -12.82 16.64 -14.09
CA GLU A 173 -11.87 16.51 -15.20
C GLU A 173 -11.85 15.08 -15.82
N PRO A 174 -12.98 14.58 -16.36
CA PRO A 174 -13.10 13.20 -16.82
C PRO A 174 -12.06 12.85 -17.90
N ALA A 175 -11.81 13.73 -18.87
CA ALA A 175 -10.82 13.49 -19.92
C ALA A 175 -9.38 13.33 -19.37
N ARG A 176 -9.02 14.09 -18.33
CA ARG A 176 -7.72 13.94 -17.66
C ARG A 176 -7.67 12.64 -16.86
N ASN A 177 -8.76 12.30 -16.19
CA ASN A 177 -8.85 11.08 -15.39
C ASN A 177 -8.74 9.82 -16.25
N ILE A 178 -9.37 9.81 -17.43
CA ILE A 178 -9.21 8.73 -18.42
C ILE A 178 -7.74 8.57 -18.84
N ARG A 179 -7.05 9.68 -19.14
CA ARG A 179 -5.61 9.64 -19.48
C ARG A 179 -4.75 9.11 -18.33
N LYS A 180 -5.08 9.44 -17.09
CA LYS A 180 -4.39 8.91 -15.91
C LYS A 180 -4.59 7.40 -15.76
N ILE A 181 -5.84 6.93 -15.93
CA ILE A 181 -6.13 5.48 -15.92
C ILE A 181 -5.38 4.76 -17.04
N GLN A 182 -5.42 5.28 -18.27
CA GLN A 182 -4.69 4.68 -19.39
C GLN A 182 -3.18 4.65 -19.12
N LYS A 183 -2.61 5.74 -18.59
CA LYS A 183 -1.19 5.82 -18.23
C LYS A 183 -0.81 4.83 -17.13
N ILE A 184 -1.63 4.64 -16.10
CA ILE A 184 -1.32 3.77 -14.96
C ILE A 184 -1.47 2.28 -15.32
N ILE A 185 -2.42 1.93 -16.19
CA ILE A 185 -2.50 0.58 -16.78
C ILE A 185 -1.27 0.30 -17.64
N GLY A 186 -0.76 1.34 -18.32
CA GLY A 186 0.43 1.24 -19.15
C GLY A 186 0.19 0.34 -20.37
N GLY A 187 1.18 -0.50 -20.69
CA GLY A 187 1.13 -1.41 -21.84
C GLY A 187 0.55 -2.79 -21.53
N ALA A 188 0.21 -3.09 -20.28
CA ALA A 188 -0.28 -4.40 -19.90
C ALA A 188 -1.77 -4.55 -20.28
N ALA A 189 -2.15 -5.76 -20.70
CA ALA A 189 -3.55 -6.05 -21.02
C ALA A 189 -4.38 -6.23 -19.75
N VAL A 190 -5.55 -5.60 -19.68
CA VAL A 190 -6.52 -5.83 -18.60
C VAL A 190 -7.20 -7.20 -18.84
N VAL A 191 -7.12 -8.11 -17.87
CA VAL A 191 -7.66 -9.48 -17.97
C VAL A 191 -8.91 -9.70 -17.11
N ALA A 192 -9.07 -8.90 -16.05
CA ALA A 192 -10.27 -8.92 -15.22
C ALA A 192 -10.56 -7.54 -14.60
N ILE A 193 -11.84 -7.30 -14.32
CA ILE A 193 -12.33 -6.07 -13.67
C ILE A 193 -13.27 -6.47 -12.55
N HIS A 194 -13.01 -5.97 -11.35
CA HIS A 194 -13.97 -6.01 -10.26
C HIS A 194 -14.50 -4.60 -10.00
N ASP A 195 -15.75 -4.35 -10.36
CA ASP A 195 -16.46 -3.10 -10.05
C ASP A 195 -17.91 -3.39 -9.64
N PRO A 196 -18.25 -3.25 -8.34
CA PRO A 196 -19.59 -3.53 -7.84
C PRO A 196 -20.70 -2.72 -8.53
N TYR A 197 -20.37 -1.57 -9.12
CA TYR A 197 -21.31 -0.62 -9.66
C TYR A 197 -21.26 -0.57 -11.20
N ILE A 198 -20.75 -1.61 -11.85
CA ILE A 198 -20.68 -1.71 -13.31
C ILE A 198 -22.05 -1.46 -13.96
N ASP A 199 -22.08 -0.64 -15.01
CA ASP A 199 -23.24 -0.39 -15.85
C ASP A 199 -22.80 -0.04 -17.28
N THR A 200 -23.74 0.40 -18.13
CA THR A 200 -23.47 0.75 -19.53
C THR A 200 -22.44 1.88 -19.66
N ALA A 201 -22.40 2.82 -18.71
CA ALA A 201 -21.41 3.89 -18.71
C ALA A 201 -20.00 3.36 -18.41
N SER A 202 -19.89 2.32 -17.57
CA SER A 202 -18.62 1.61 -17.38
C SER A 202 -18.12 0.96 -18.66
N LEU A 203 -19.00 0.29 -19.44
CA LEU A 203 -18.62 -0.30 -20.73
C LEU A 203 -18.17 0.76 -21.74
N LEU A 204 -18.84 1.93 -21.76
CA LEU A 204 -18.45 3.06 -22.62
C LEU A 204 -17.09 3.64 -22.24
N LEU A 205 -16.77 3.69 -20.93
CA LEU A 205 -15.44 4.07 -20.49
C LEU A 205 -14.39 3.04 -20.96
N MET A 206 -14.70 1.75 -20.88
CA MET A 206 -13.78 0.69 -21.31
C MET A 206 -13.51 0.76 -22.81
N THR A 207 -14.51 1.00 -23.64
CA THR A 207 -14.31 1.22 -25.09
C THR A 207 -13.48 2.48 -25.33
N THR A 208 -13.75 3.58 -24.61
CA THR A 208 -12.95 4.81 -24.69
C THR A 208 -11.49 4.57 -24.33
N LEU A 209 -11.21 3.81 -23.26
CA LEU A 209 -9.85 3.43 -22.87
C LEU A 209 -9.19 2.57 -23.94
N ALA A 210 -9.94 1.64 -24.55
CA ALA A 210 -9.45 0.79 -25.62
C ALA A 210 -9.09 1.59 -26.88
N ASP A 211 -9.92 2.56 -27.25
CA ASP A 211 -9.69 3.45 -28.39
C ASP A 211 -8.49 4.39 -28.15
N MET A 212 -8.17 4.64 -26.88
CA MET A 212 -6.94 5.34 -26.44
C MET A 212 -5.71 4.43 -26.32
N GLY A 213 -5.82 3.15 -26.71
CA GLY A 213 -4.70 2.20 -26.75
C GLY A 213 -4.56 1.31 -25.51
N THR A 214 -5.47 1.37 -24.54
CA THR A 214 -5.50 0.38 -23.45
C THR A 214 -5.87 -0.98 -24.03
N THR A 215 -5.05 -2.01 -23.78
CA THR A 215 -5.36 -3.36 -24.25
C THR A 215 -6.27 -4.07 -23.26
N PHE A 216 -7.35 -4.68 -23.75
CA PHE A 216 -8.20 -5.59 -22.97
C PHE A 216 -8.08 -6.99 -23.53
N SER A 217 -8.08 -7.99 -22.65
CA SER A 217 -8.08 -9.39 -23.06
C SER A 217 -9.30 -9.70 -23.93
N PRO A 218 -9.17 -10.52 -25.00
CA PRO A 218 -10.31 -11.04 -25.73
C PRO A 218 -11.28 -11.80 -24.82
N SER A 219 -10.79 -12.41 -23.74
CA SER A 219 -11.59 -13.14 -22.75
C SER A 219 -11.72 -12.37 -21.43
N LEU A 220 -11.96 -11.06 -21.50
CA LEU A 220 -12.08 -10.20 -20.31
C LEU A 220 -13.18 -10.70 -19.37
N ARG A 221 -12.87 -10.77 -18.07
CA ARG A 221 -13.80 -11.18 -17.01
C ARG A 221 -14.21 -9.97 -16.18
N ILE A 222 -15.51 -9.67 -16.12
CA ILE A 222 -16.03 -8.48 -15.42
C ILE A 222 -16.97 -8.92 -14.30
N LEU A 223 -16.70 -8.47 -13.08
CA LEU A 223 -17.42 -8.85 -11.88
C LEU A 223 -18.10 -7.63 -11.26
N GLY A 224 -19.43 -7.71 -11.05
CA GLY A 224 -20.23 -6.61 -10.49
C GLY A 224 -21.31 -7.06 -9.49
N THR A 225 -22.24 -6.17 -9.11
CA THR A 225 -23.36 -6.48 -8.18
C THR A 225 -24.75 -6.17 -8.74
N ILE A 226 -25.77 -6.86 -8.21
CA ILE A 226 -27.18 -6.84 -8.68
C ILE A 226 -27.84 -5.45 -8.61
N LYS A 227 -27.35 -4.52 -7.77
CA LYS A 227 -28.14 -3.34 -7.39
C LYS A 227 -28.58 -2.47 -8.57
N ARG A 228 -27.75 -2.27 -9.60
CA ARG A 228 -28.11 -1.48 -10.79
C ARG A 228 -28.70 -2.30 -11.93
N LEU A 229 -28.33 -3.56 -12.11
CA LEU A 229 -28.88 -4.43 -13.16
C LEU A 229 -30.22 -5.09 -12.78
N SER A 230 -30.87 -4.62 -11.71
CA SER A 230 -32.17 -5.13 -11.25
C SER A 230 -33.35 -4.64 -12.12
N LYS A 231 -33.20 -3.51 -12.82
CA LYS A 231 -34.22 -3.01 -13.76
C LYS A 231 -34.05 -3.66 -15.13
N THR A 232 -35.11 -4.31 -15.63
CA THR A 232 -35.11 -5.07 -16.88
C THR A 232 -34.57 -4.29 -18.08
N THR A 233 -34.95 -3.02 -18.23
CA THR A 233 -34.50 -2.18 -19.36
C THR A 233 -33.02 -1.83 -19.30
N GLU A 234 -32.50 -1.51 -18.10
CA GLU A 234 -31.08 -1.20 -17.89
C GLU A 234 -30.23 -2.47 -18.12
N LYS A 235 -30.69 -3.63 -17.62
CA LYS A 235 -30.07 -4.93 -17.89
C LYS A 235 -30.02 -5.26 -19.38
N GLN A 236 -31.13 -5.10 -20.10
CA GLN A 236 -31.20 -5.38 -21.53
C GLN A 236 -30.25 -4.48 -22.34
N SER A 237 -30.21 -3.19 -22.01
CA SER A 237 -29.33 -2.23 -22.68
C SER A 237 -27.86 -2.56 -22.46
N PHE A 238 -27.50 -2.92 -21.21
CA PHE A 238 -26.16 -3.35 -20.86
C PHE A 238 -25.73 -4.61 -21.62
N LEU A 239 -26.58 -5.65 -21.64
CA LEU A 239 -26.30 -6.91 -22.33
C LEU A 239 -26.21 -6.76 -23.85
N THR A 240 -27.09 -5.94 -24.44
CA THR A 240 -27.05 -5.65 -25.87
C THR A 240 -25.73 -4.95 -26.23
N PHE A 241 -25.35 -3.94 -25.46
CA PHE A 241 -24.10 -3.22 -25.70
C PHE A 241 -22.86 -4.10 -25.50
N LEU A 242 -22.86 -5.00 -24.50
CA LEU A 242 -21.80 -5.99 -24.33
C LEU A 242 -21.69 -6.94 -25.53
N ALA A 243 -22.82 -7.39 -26.07
CA ALA A 243 -22.84 -8.26 -27.26
C ALA A 243 -22.30 -7.54 -28.51
N ASP A 244 -22.63 -6.26 -28.67
CA ASP A 244 -22.09 -5.42 -29.75
C ASP A 244 -20.57 -5.27 -29.63
N ILE A 245 -20.06 -4.97 -28.43
CA ILE A 245 -18.61 -4.88 -28.16
C ILE A 245 -17.92 -6.21 -28.50
N ASN A 246 -18.47 -7.33 -28.05
CA ASN A 246 -17.92 -8.66 -28.31
C ASN A 246 -17.87 -8.98 -29.82
N THR A 247 -18.91 -8.60 -30.55
CA THR A 247 -18.97 -8.79 -32.00
C THR A 247 -17.97 -7.91 -32.73
N GLU A 248 -17.94 -6.62 -32.42
CA GLU A 248 -17.06 -5.64 -33.06
C GLU A 248 -15.58 -5.95 -32.81
N ARG A 249 -15.24 -6.34 -31.58
CA ARG A 249 -13.85 -6.56 -31.16
C ARG A 249 -13.39 -8.01 -31.27
N GLN A 250 -14.23 -8.90 -31.82
CA GLN A 250 -13.97 -10.35 -31.87
C GLN A 250 -13.58 -10.91 -30.50
N ALA A 251 -14.30 -10.47 -29.47
CA ALA A 251 -14.05 -10.76 -28.07
C ALA A 251 -15.18 -11.60 -27.46
N SER A 252 -14.90 -12.17 -26.29
CA SER A 252 -15.81 -12.97 -25.48
C SER A 252 -15.80 -12.46 -24.04
N TRP A 253 -16.04 -11.16 -23.86
CA TRP A 253 -16.13 -10.54 -22.54
C TRP A 253 -17.31 -11.12 -21.79
N GLU A 254 -17.05 -11.56 -20.56
CA GLU A 254 -18.02 -12.22 -19.70
C GLU A 254 -18.30 -11.32 -18.48
N VAL A 255 -19.57 -11.11 -18.18
CA VAL A 255 -19.99 -10.39 -16.97
C VAL A 255 -20.66 -11.36 -16.02
N ARG A 256 -20.15 -11.43 -14.78
CA ARG A 256 -20.77 -12.16 -13.68
C ARG A 256 -21.15 -11.23 -12.55
N ILE A 257 -22.13 -11.66 -11.77
CA ILE A 257 -22.68 -10.88 -10.66
C ILE A 257 -22.52 -11.63 -9.35
N CYS A 258 -21.90 -10.96 -8.39
CA CYS A 258 -21.74 -11.47 -7.04
C CYS A 258 -23.11 -11.59 -6.32
N PRO A 259 -23.26 -12.59 -5.43
CA PRO A 259 -24.42 -12.70 -4.55
C PRO A 259 -24.65 -11.43 -3.72
N ALA A 260 -25.91 -11.05 -3.50
CA ALA A 260 -26.29 -9.83 -2.78
C ALA A 260 -25.84 -9.79 -1.29
N SER A 261 -25.47 -10.94 -0.71
CA SER A 261 -24.92 -11.05 0.65
C SER A 261 -23.50 -10.46 0.77
N ILE A 262 -22.78 -10.36 -0.35
CA ILE A 262 -21.45 -9.76 -0.41
C ILE A 262 -21.65 -8.28 -0.74
N LYS A 263 -21.10 -7.40 0.10
CA LYS A 263 -21.01 -5.95 -0.17
C LYS A 263 -19.58 -5.62 -0.56
N PRO A 264 -19.14 -6.00 -1.78
CA PRO A 264 -17.81 -5.62 -2.19
C PRO A 264 -17.79 -4.12 -2.42
N HIS A 265 -16.82 -3.43 -1.82
CA HIS A 265 -16.58 -1.99 -2.01
C HIS A 265 -15.29 -1.72 -2.77
N ARG A 266 -14.41 -2.73 -2.85
CA ARG A 266 -13.13 -2.66 -3.54
C ARG A 266 -13.34 -2.61 -5.04
N ARG A 267 -12.52 -1.86 -5.76
CA ARG A 267 -12.61 -1.72 -7.22
C ARG A 267 -11.22 -1.76 -7.80
N PHE A 268 -11.01 -2.68 -8.73
CA PHE A 268 -9.68 -2.91 -9.26
C PHE A 268 -9.72 -3.60 -10.62
N LEU A 269 -8.63 -3.43 -11.34
CA LEU A 269 -8.33 -4.06 -12.62
C LEU A 269 -7.19 -5.05 -12.39
N VAL A 270 -7.35 -6.28 -12.87
CA VAL A 270 -6.28 -7.28 -12.91
C VAL A 270 -5.61 -7.18 -14.26
N LEU A 271 -4.28 -7.00 -14.27
CA LEU A 271 -3.49 -6.93 -15.49
C LEU A 271 -2.87 -8.30 -15.80
N HIS A 272 -2.53 -8.54 -17.07
CA HIS A 272 -2.02 -9.82 -17.56
C HIS A 272 -0.69 -10.22 -16.91
N ASP A 273 0.14 -9.25 -16.52
CA ASP A 273 1.39 -9.49 -15.80
C ASP A 273 1.18 -9.84 -14.32
N GLY A 274 -0.06 -9.85 -13.83
CA GLY A 274 -0.42 -10.14 -12.45
C GLY A 274 -0.36 -8.93 -11.50
N SER A 275 -0.11 -7.73 -12.02
CA SER A 275 -0.27 -6.49 -11.27
C SER A 275 -1.74 -6.08 -11.16
N ILE A 276 -2.05 -5.21 -10.19
CA ILE A 276 -3.41 -4.73 -9.92
C ILE A 276 -3.45 -3.20 -9.99
N VAL A 277 -4.43 -2.64 -10.69
CA VAL A 277 -4.73 -1.20 -10.62
C VAL A 277 -5.97 -0.99 -9.76
N THR A 278 -5.82 -0.34 -8.61
CA THR A 278 -6.93 -0.04 -7.69
C THR A 278 -7.52 1.33 -8.01
N CYS A 279 -8.86 1.41 -7.99
CA CYS A 279 -9.60 2.64 -8.25
C CYS A 279 -10.47 3.03 -7.05
N GLY A 280 -10.29 4.24 -6.50
CA GLY A 280 -11.16 4.78 -5.44
C GLY A 280 -12.61 5.02 -5.89
N MET A 281 -12.85 5.12 -7.20
CA MET A 281 -14.16 5.28 -7.83
C MET A 281 -14.55 4.09 -8.71
N SER A 282 -15.86 4.01 -8.99
CA SER A 282 -16.40 3.15 -10.02
C SER A 282 -16.12 3.71 -11.41
N LEU A 283 -15.98 2.83 -12.40
CA LEU A 283 -15.73 3.17 -13.79
C LEU A 283 -16.86 3.99 -14.43
N ASN A 284 -18.07 3.96 -13.86
CA ASN A 284 -19.18 4.82 -14.29
C ASN A 284 -19.16 6.25 -13.69
N HIS A 285 -18.18 6.59 -12.84
CA HIS A 285 -18.09 7.87 -12.16
C HIS A 285 -16.64 8.41 -12.21
N ILE A 286 -16.11 8.53 -13.43
CA ILE A 286 -14.74 8.98 -13.72
C ILE A 286 -14.47 10.46 -13.35
N ASP A 287 -15.50 11.19 -12.96
CA ASP A 287 -15.50 12.63 -12.67
C ASP A 287 -15.21 12.96 -11.20
N LYS A 288 -14.79 11.97 -10.39
CA LYS A 288 -14.55 12.14 -8.95
C LYS A 288 -13.07 12.38 -8.61
N ASP A 289 -12.85 13.08 -7.50
CA ASP A 289 -11.54 13.20 -6.85
C ASP A 289 -11.29 11.96 -6.01
N GLU A 290 -10.54 11.01 -6.59
CA GLU A 290 -10.24 9.71 -6.00
C GLU A 290 -8.81 9.28 -6.31
N VAL A 291 -8.36 8.25 -5.59
CA VAL A 291 -7.01 7.71 -5.73
C VAL A 291 -6.97 6.60 -6.78
N LEU A 292 -5.96 6.63 -7.66
CA LEU A 292 -5.53 5.47 -8.45
C LEU A 292 -4.23 4.94 -7.88
N ASP A 293 -4.13 3.63 -7.76
CA ASP A 293 -2.91 2.97 -7.30
C ASP A 293 -2.54 1.79 -8.19
N HIS A 294 -1.25 1.50 -8.28
CA HIS A 294 -0.70 0.40 -9.06
C HIS A 294 0.11 -0.52 -8.16
N GLU A 295 -0.49 -1.66 -7.86
CA GLU A 295 0.10 -2.73 -7.06
C GLU A 295 0.93 -3.65 -7.95
N PRO A 296 2.26 -3.71 -7.76
CA PRO A 296 3.13 -4.49 -8.63
C PRO A 296 2.87 -5.99 -8.49
N THR A 297 3.14 -6.74 -9.55
CA THR A 297 3.01 -8.20 -9.56
C THR A 297 3.72 -8.83 -8.37
N GLY A 298 3.00 -9.70 -7.66
CA GLY A 298 3.54 -10.44 -6.53
C GLY A 298 3.55 -9.67 -5.21
N SER A 299 3.09 -8.41 -5.16
CA SER A 299 2.79 -7.72 -3.91
C SER A 299 1.70 -8.48 -3.14
N GLU A 300 1.68 -8.33 -1.80
CA GLU A 300 0.65 -8.97 -0.96
C GLU A 300 -0.75 -8.51 -1.37
N ASN A 301 -0.93 -7.21 -1.63
CA ASN A 301 -2.18 -6.63 -2.09
C ASN A 301 -2.61 -7.16 -3.46
N ALA A 302 -1.68 -7.25 -4.42
CA ALA A 302 -1.97 -7.79 -5.74
C ALA A 302 -2.42 -9.27 -5.66
N ARG A 303 -1.77 -10.07 -4.81
CA ARG A 303 -2.15 -11.46 -4.55
C ARG A 303 -3.52 -11.55 -3.89
N HIS A 304 -3.78 -10.73 -2.89
CA HIS A 304 -5.05 -10.70 -2.18
C HIS A 304 -6.21 -10.36 -3.13
N ASP A 305 -6.05 -9.33 -3.97
CA ASP A 305 -7.10 -8.89 -4.90
C ASP A 305 -7.33 -9.89 -6.03
N SER A 306 -6.26 -10.51 -6.53
CA SER A 306 -6.38 -11.61 -7.49
C SER A 306 -7.13 -12.81 -6.89
N GLN A 307 -6.81 -13.20 -5.65
CA GLN A 307 -7.50 -14.30 -4.97
C GLN A 307 -8.96 -13.97 -4.67
N LEU A 308 -9.23 -12.73 -4.23
CA LEU A 308 -10.59 -12.24 -4.01
C LEU A 308 -11.41 -12.32 -5.30
N PHE A 309 -10.83 -11.89 -6.43
CA PHE A 309 -11.48 -11.97 -7.73
C PHE A 309 -11.85 -13.41 -8.08
N GLU A 310 -10.90 -14.34 -8.03
CA GLU A 310 -11.15 -15.74 -8.41
C GLU A 310 -12.19 -16.41 -7.49
N GLN A 311 -12.11 -16.15 -6.17
CA GLN A 311 -13.09 -16.66 -5.22
C GLN A 311 -14.50 -16.17 -5.56
N GLN A 312 -14.66 -14.86 -5.80
CA GLN A 312 -15.95 -14.30 -6.13
C GLN A 312 -16.44 -14.71 -7.51
N TRP A 313 -15.55 -14.80 -8.50
CA TRP A 313 -15.86 -15.26 -9.86
C TRP A 313 -16.43 -16.68 -9.87
N SER A 314 -15.92 -17.55 -8.99
CA SER A 314 -16.33 -18.95 -8.90
C SER A 314 -17.77 -19.13 -8.39
N ILE A 315 -18.24 -18.22 -7.53
CA ILE A 315 -19.59 -18.25 -6.94
C ILE A 315 -20.56 -17.26 -7.60
N ALA A 316 -20.08 -16.42 -8.52
CA ALA A 316 -20.88 -15.43 -9.20
C ALA A 316 -21.68 -16.04 -10.36
N THR A 317 -22.86 -15.48 -10.61
CA THR A 317 -23.76 -15.95 -11.66
C THR A 317 -23.53 -15.19 -12.95
N LEU A 318 -23.50 -15.89 -14.07
CA LEU A 318 -23.48 -15.30 -15.41
C LEU A 318 -24.76 -14.47 -15.65
N VAL A 319 -24.62 -13.27 -16.23
CA VAL A 319 -25.73 -12.30 -16.41
C VAL A 319 -26.64 -12.63 -17.58
#